data_AF-A0A938GLQ5-F1
#
_entry.id   AF-A0A938GLQ5-F1
#
_cell.length_a   1.000
_cell.length_b   1.000
_cell.length_c   1.000
_cell.angle_alpha   90.00
_cell.angle_beta   90.00
_cell.angle_gamma   90.00
#
_symmetry.space_group_name_H-M   'P 1'
#
loop_
_entity.id
_entity.type
_entity.pdbx_description
1 polymer ?
#
loop_
_entity_poly.entity_id
_entity_poly.type
_entity_poly.pdbx_seq_one_letter_code
_entity_poly.pdbx_strand_id
1 'polypeptide(L)'
;MLSLVDPGADSGLGRRCLRVEAHLGRDTGGGLTRWFDSSDTLFIRFLTRFAADCDYVHHFVTLRANTSMKGGGRWSGFGGAGLKPEGNERFSTAVEPWGDWGRNPPPGRWNFYSYWHEMTASRDGKYWGNSFPVPEAPAIPRDRWITVEFMLKHNTPGERDGEQAFWIDGRLQGHWTGINWRKTPGLKANALTLESYVTDRWTKNPTNVVFFDNVVVARRYVGPVAK
;
A
#
# COMPACT_ATOMS: atom_id res chain seq x y z
N MET A 1 -11.18 14.50 3.12
CA MET A 1 -10.67 15.43 4.16
C MET A 1 -9.69 14.71 5.11
N LEU A 2 -8.58 15.37 5.48
CA LEU A 2 -7.59 14.85 6.43
C LEU A 2 -7.67 15.61 7.77
N SER A 3 -7.63 14.90 8.89
CA SER A 3 -7.58 15.53 10.22
C SER A 3 -6.80 14.67 11.23
N LEU A 4 -6.39 15.28 12.34
CA LEU A 4 -5.84 14.55 13.49
C LEU A 4 -6.92 14.42 14.57
N VAL A 5 -7.10 13.21 15.09
CA VAL A 5 -8.15 12.89 16.09
C VAL A 5 -7.58 12.02 17.21
N ASP A 6 -8.33 11.89 18.31
CA ASP A 6 -8.02 10.93 19.37
C ASP A 6 -8.16 9.49 18.83
N PRO A 7 -7.12 8.64 18.96
CA PRO A 7 -7.14 7.29 18.42
C PRO A 7 -7.87 6.28 19.33
N GLY A 8 -8.30 6.70 20.52
CA GLY A 8 -8.80 5.85 21.59
C GLY A 8 -7.66 5.23 22.42
N ALA A 9 -8.01 4.26 23.27
CA ALA A 9 -7.06 3.54 24.10
C ALA A 9 -6.76 2.16 23.51
N ASP A 10 -5.57 2.00 22.92
CA ASP A 10 -4.99 0.71 22.54
C ASP A 10 -3.45 0.81 22.64
N SER A 11 -2.83 -0.35 22.83
CA SER A 11 -1.38 -0.54 22.78
C SER A 11 -0.75 0.04 21.51
N GLY A 12 0.32 0.83 21.70
CA GLY A 12 1.12 1.42 20.62
C GLY A 12 0.45 2.50 19.78
N LEU A 13 -0.72 3.00 20.15
CA LEU A 13 -1.28 4.22 19.55
C LEU A 13 -0.54 5.46 20.05
N GLY A 14 -0.49 6.48 19.20
CA GLY A 14 0.00 7.80 19.58
C GLY A 14 -1.02 8.57 20.41
N ARG A 15 -0.72 9.84 20.73
CA ARG A 15 -1.73 10.75 21.32
C ARG A 15 -2.80 11.20 20.33
N ARG A 16 -2.51 11.09 19.03
CA ARG A 16 -3.38 11.47 17.91
C ARG A 16 -3.10 10.54 16.74
N CYS A 17 -4.14 10.14 16.01
CA CYS A 17 -4.00 9.44 14.73
C CYS A 17 -4.48 10.32 13.56
N LEU A 18 -4.07 9.95 12.36
CA LEU A 18 -4.59 10.53 11.12
C LEU A 18 -5.95 9.93 10.83
N ARG A 19 -6.97 10.76 10.64
CA ARG A 19 -8.26 10.39 10.06
C ARG A 19 -8.30 10.84 8.60
N VAL A 20 -8.61 9.90 7.71
CA VAL A 20 -8.89 10.12 6.30
C VAL A 20 -10.37 9.87 6.08
N GLU A 21 -11.10 10.91 5.71
CA GLU A 21 -12.51 10.83 5.36
C GLU A 21 -12.68 11.09 3.87
N ALA A 22 -13.44 10.25 3.19
CA ALA A 22 -13.79 10.40 1.80
C ALA A 22 -15.29 10.59 1.64
N HIS A 23 -15.69 11.47 0.73
CA HIS A 23 -17.10 11.76 0.42
C HIS A 23 -17.39 11.40 -1.04
N LEU A 24 -18.07 10.29 -1.26
CA LEU A 24 -18.37 9.78 -2.60
C LEU A 24 -19.08 10.84 -3.45
N GLY A 25 -18.62 11.03 -4.68
CA GLY A 25 -19.15 12.03 -5.62
C GLY A 25 -18.69 13.48 -5.36
N ARG A 26 -18.01 13.75 -4.24
CA ARG A 26 -17.45 15.07 -3.92
C ARG A 26 -15.92 15.06 -3.89
N ASP A 27 -15.33 14.04 -3.28
CA ASP A 27 -13.89 13.80 -3.26
C ASP A 27 -13.62 12.29 -3.29
N THR A 28 -12.36 11.92 -3.49
CA THR A 28 -11.93 10.53 -3.49
C THR A 28 -11.21 10.17 -2.19
N GLY A 29 -11.35 10.97 -1.13
CA GLY A 29 -10.59 10.84 0.11
C GLY A 29 -9.32 11.68 0.11
N GLY A 30 -8.18 11.04 0.37
CA GLY A 30 -6.89 11.70 0.37
C GLY A 30 -5.80 10.89 1.05
N GLY A 31 -4.61 11.48 1.11
CA GLY A 31 -3.47 10.83 1.72
C GLY A 31 -2.28 11.77 1.93
N LEU A 32 -1.25 11.22 2.56
CA LEU A 32 0.02 11.89 2.82
C LEU A 32 1.13 11.06 2.19
N THR A 33 2.01 11.74 1.46
CA THR A 33 3.20 11.11 0.89
C THR A 33 4.45 11.59 1.61
N ARG A 34 5.29 10.64 2.02
CA ARG A 34 6.61 10.92 2.59
C ARG A 34 7.68 10.33 1.69
N TRP A 35 8.61 11.18 1.26
CA TRP A 35 9.87 10.76 0.63
C TRP A 35 10.91 10.48 1.70
N PHE A 36 11.78 9.50 1.47
CA PHE A 36 12.82 9.09 2.40
C PHE A 36 14.05 8.50 1.68
N ASP A 37 15.18 8.48 2.37
CA ASP A 37 16.38 7.81 1.87
C ASP A 37 16.22 6.29 1.93
N SER A 38 16.21 5.68 0.75
CA SER A 38 15.97 4.24 0.58
C SER A 38 17.12 3.35 1.09
N SER A 39 16.85 2.06 1.18
CA SER A 39 17.81 0.98 1.46
C SER A 39 17.53 -0.21 0.54
N ASP A 40 18.44 -1.19 0.51
CA ASP A 40 18.28 -2.38 -0.35
C ASP A 40 17.02 -3.17 0.00
N THR A 41 16.79 -3.36 1.30
CA THR A 41 15.54 -3.88 1.86
C THR A 41 14.87 -2.82 2.72
N LEU A 42 13.56 -2.66 2.52
CA LEU A 42 12.70 -1.76 3.28
C LEU A 42 11.65 -2.55 4.03
N PHE A 43 11.36 -2.11 5.24
CA PHE A 43 10.26 -2.59 6.06
C PHE A 43 9.38 -1.41 6.42
N ILE A 44 8.07 -1.57 6.23
CA ILE A 44 7.07 -0.56 6.54
C ILE A 44 6.12 -1.17 7.56
N ARG A 45 5.79 -0.42 8.60
CA ARG A 45 4.72 -0.74 9.55
C ARG A 45 3.78 0.46 9.65
N PHE A 46 2.50 0.20 9.76
CA PHE A 46 1.53 1.19 10.19
C PHE A 46 0.37 0.49 10.90
N LEU A 47 -0.28 1.23 11.80
CA LEU A 47 -1.56 0.82 12.36
C LEU A 47 -2.67 1.44 11.51
N THR A 48 -3.71 0.67 11.22
CA THR A 48 -4.91 1.16 10.52
C THR A 48 -6.19 0.69 11.20
N ARG A 49 -7.24 1.49 11.09
CA ARG A 49 -8.60 1.13 11.48
C ARG A 49 -9.57 1.61 10.42
N PHE A 50 -10.46 0.74 9.97
CA PHE A 50 -11.58 1.08 9.11
C PHE A 50 -12.81 1.35 9.99
N ALA A 51 -13.55 2.44 9.76
CA ALA A 51 -14.78 2.69 10.52
C ALA A 51 -15.84 1.59 10.30
N ALA A 52 -16.79 1.46 11.24
CA ALA A 52 -17.90 0.50 11.23
C ALA A 52 -18.58 0.32 9.87
N ASP A 53 -18.85 1.45 9.23
CA ASP A 53 -19.58 1.58 7.99
C ASP A 53 -18.65 1.72 6.77
N CYS A 54 -17.33 1.69 6.97
CA CYS A 54 -16.38 1.82 5.86
C CYS A 54 -16.62 0.72 4.82
N ASP A 55 -16.83 1.16 3.60
CA ASP A 55 -17.03 0.34 2.43
C ASP A 55 -15.67 0.10 1.73
N TYR A 56 -15.67 -0.34 0.48
CA TYR A 56 -14.45 -0.61 -0.27
C TYR A 56 -13.57 0.63 -0.42
N VAL A 57 -12.28 0.42 -0.18
CA VAL A 57 -11.20 1.37 -0.47
C VAL A 57 -10.48 0.87 -1.71
N HIS A 58 -10.39 1.71 -2.74
CA HIS A 58 -9.88 1.35 -4.06
C HIS A 58 -8.35 1.39 -4.12
N HIS A 59 -7.71 2.40 -3.51
CA HIS A 59 -6.25 2.41 -3.30
C HIS A 59 -5.90 2.74 -1.86
N PHE A 60 -4.82 2.14 -1.38
CA PHE A 60 -4.40 2.21 0.01
C PHE A 60 -2.90 2.50 0.13
N VAL A 61 -2.19 1.87 1.06
CA VAL A 61 -0.80 2.22 1.34
C VAL A 61 0.14 1.73 0.23
N THR A 62 0.73 2.68 -0.49
CA THR A 62 1.55 2.41 -1.68
C THR A 62 2.98 2.88 -1.48
N LEU A 63 3.94 1.98 -1.74
CA LEU A 63 5.36 2.28 -1.83
C LEU A 63 5.75 2.45 -3.30
N ARG A 64 6.33 3.59 -3.65
CA ARG A 64 6.70 3.98 -5.02
C ARG A 64 8.21 4.14 -5.16
N ALA A 65 8.73 3.69 -6.29
CA ALA A 65 10.09 3.94 -6.70
C ALA A 65 10.20 5.12 -7.64
N ASN A 66 11.18 5.97 -7.37
CA ASN A 66 11.45 7.17 -8.13
C ASN A 66 12.91 7.19 -8.59
N THR A 67 13.19 7.86 -9.72
CA THR A 67 14.53 7.94 -10.30
C THR A 67 15.48 8.88 -9.54
N SER A 68 14.93 9.77 -8.71
CA SER A 68 15.71 10.72 -7.91
C SER A 68 14.93 11.15 -6.66
N MET A 69 15.64 11.68 -5.66
CA MET A 69 15.05 12.39 -4.52
C MET A 69 14.92 13.90 -4.76
N LYS A 70 15.38 14.40 -5.91
CA LYS A 70 15.47 15.82 -6.26
C LYS A 70 14.69 16.14 -7.54
N GLY A 71 14.24 17.40 -7.65
CA GLY A 71 13.61 17.93 -8.86
C GLY A 71 12.38 17.13 -9.30
N GLY A 72 12.10 17.07 -10.60
CA GLY A 72 10.99 16.28 -11.16
C GLY A 72 11.14 14.78 -10.96
N GLY A 73 12.38 14.27 -10.83
CA GLY A 73 12.64 12.84 -10.68
C GLY A 73 12.04 12.22 -9.42
N ARG A 74 11.77 13.00 -8.37
CA ARG A 74 11.06 12.53 -7.15
C ARG A 74 9.60 12.12 -7.38
N TRP A 75 9.07 12.42 -8.56
CA TRP A 75 7.68 12.16 -8.93
C TRP A 75 7.55 11.11 -10.05
N SER A 76 8.65 10.49 -10.50
CA SER A 76 8.62 9.55 -11.64
C SER A 76 7.77 8.31 -11.39
N GLY A 77 7.59 7.93 -10.12
CA GLY A 77 6.77 6.81 -9.68
C GLY A 77 5.27 7.09 -9.56
N PHE A 78 4.81 8.31 -9.85
CA PHE A 78 3.41 8.70 -9.70
C PHE A 78 2.67 8.65 -11.05
N GLY A 79 1.43 8.15 -11.02
CA GLY A 79 0.61 7.99 -12.23
C GLY A 79 0.98 6.75 -13.06
N GLY A 80 0.60 6.77 -14.34
CA GLY A 80 0.90 5.67 -15.27
C GLY A 80 0.03 4.42 -15.12
N ALA A 81 -1.18 4.56 -14.57
CA ALA A 81 -2.16 3.48 -14.52
C ALA A 81 -2.53 3.04 -15.96
N GLY A 82 -2.64 1.73 -16.18
CA GLY A 82 -2.88 1.15 -17.51
C GLY A 82 -1.63 0.98 -18.38
N LEU A 83 -0.49 1.54 -17.97
CA LEU A 83 0.78 1.47 -18.71
C LEU A 83 1.78 0.55 -18.01
N LYS A 84 2.51 -0.26 -18.79
CA LYS A 84 3.61 -1.08 -18.30
C LYS A 84 4.80 -0.19 -17.94
N PRO A 85 5.44 -0.37 -16.78
CA PRO A 85 6.75 0.24 -16.55
C PRO A 85 7.84 -0.32 -17.47
N GLU A 86 8.81 0.50 -17.84
CA GLU A 86 9.98 0.10 -18.63
C GLU A 86 11.08 -0.50 -17.73
N GLY A 87 11.08 -0.16 -16.44
CA GLY A 87 11.93 -0.73 -15.39
C GLY A 87 13.13 0.15 -15.01
N ASN A 88 13.28 1.31 -15.64
CA ASN A 88 14.32 2.30 -15.34
C ASN A 88 13.74 3.61 -14.79
N GLU A 89 12.42 3.74 -14.74
CA GLU A 89 11.69 4.98 -14.44
C GLU A 89 10.74 4.87 -13.24
N ARG A 90 10.11 3.71 -13.04
CA ARG A 90 9.20 3.45 -11.91
C ARG A 90 8.96 1.98 -11.63
N PHE A 91 8.58 1.69 -10.39
CA PHE A 91 7.79 0.53 -9.99
C PHE A 91 7.00 0.93 -8.74
N SER A 92 5.99 0.13 -8.37
CA SER A 92 5.28 0.34 -7.11
C SER A 92 4.71 -0.96 -6.57
N THR A 93 4.53 -1.02 -5.25
CA THR A 93 3.73 -2.07 -4.59
C THR A 93 2.84 -1.43 -3.54
N ALA A 94 1.60 -1.90 -3.45
CA ALA A 94 0.61 -1.41 -2.50
C ALA A 94 0.00 -2.59 -1.75
N VAL A 95 -0.08 -2.48 -0.42
CA VAL A 95 -0.92 -3.38 0.39
C VAL A 95 -2.31 -2.79 0.44
N GLU A 96 -3.29 -3.47 -0.17
CA GLU A 96 -4.61 -2.91 -0.43
C GLU A 96 -5.73 -3.85 0.01
N PRO A 97 -6.86 -3.31 0.51
CA PRO A 97 -8.12 -4.02 0.58
C PRO A 97 -8.58 -4.44 -0.82
N TRP A 98 -8.91 -5.72 -1.01
CA TRP A 98 -9.37 -6.25 -2.28
C TRP A 98 -10.74 -6.91 -2.16
N GLY A 99 -11.71 -6.38 -2.90
CA GLY A 99 -13.09 -6.84 -2.90
C GLY A 99 -13.39 -8.04 -3.81
N ASP A 100 -12.46 -8.42 -4.69
CA ASP A 100 -12.62 -9.51 -5.66
C ASP A 100 -13.98 -9.48 -6.39
N TRP A 101 -14.23 -8.36 -7.09
CA TRP A 101 -15.48 -8.13 -7.84
C TRP A 101 -16.76 -8.33 -6.98
N GLY A 102 -16.66 -8.05 -5.68
CA GLY A 102 -17.76 -8.17 -4.72
C GLY A 102 -17.82 -9.52 -3.99
N ARG A 103 -16.91 -10.47 -4.25
CA ARG A 103 -16.86 -11.76 -3.54
C ARG A 103 -16.41 -11.62 -2.09
N ASN A 104 -15.51 -10.68 -1.80
CA ASN A 104 -15.03 -10.41 -0.44
C ASN A 104 -15.79 -9.20 0.11
N PRO A 105 -16.57 -9.31 1.19
CA PRO A 105 -17.34 -8.17 1.71
C PRO A 105 -16.42 -7.00 2.11
N PRO A 106 -16.92 -5.75 2.08
CA PRO A 106 -16.09 -4.58 2.40
C PRO A 106 -15.46 -4.67 3.80
N PRO A 107 -14.25 -4.14 4.03
CA PRO A 107 -13.38 -3.48 3.04
C PRO A 107 -12.70 -4.45 2.06
N GLY A 108 -12.79 -5.76 2.28
CA GLY A 108 -12.21 -6.81 1.44
C GLY A 108 -11.28 -7.74 2.23
N ARG A 109 -10.35 -8.37 1.50
CA ARG A 109 -9.20 -9.11 2.06
C ARG A 109 -7.90 -8.42 1.70
N TRP A 110 -6.85 -8.61 2.50
CA TRP A 110 -5.54 -8.05 2.21
C TRP A 110 -4.92 -8.66 0.96
N ASN A 111 -4.36 -7.82 0.10
CA ASN A 111 -3.67 -8.22 -1.12
C ASN A 111 -2.52 -7.27 -1.42
N PHE A 112 -1.49 -7.75 -2.12
CA PHE A 112 -0.54 -6.87 -2.78
C PHE A 112 -0.99 -6.57 -4.21
N TYR A 113 -0.88 -5.31 -4.59
CA TYR A 113 -1.13 -4.84 -5.95
C TYR A 113 0.10 -4.08 -6.44
N SER A 114 0.82 -4.65 -7.41
CA SER A 114 2.15 -4.14 -7.79
C SER A 114 2.30 -3.90 -9.29
N TYR A 115 3.11 -2.88 -9.62
CA TYR A 115 3.52 -2.52 -10.99
C TYR A 115 5.04 -2.64 -11.12
N TRP A 116 5.52 -3.39 -12.11
CA TRP A 116 6.93 -3.47 -12.48
C TRP A 116 7.07 -3.89 -13.95
N HIS A 117 8.29 -3.86 -14.49
CA HIS A 117 8.51 -4.01 -15.93
C HIS A 117 8.35 -5.43 -16.50
N GLU A 118 8.03 -6.41 -15.66
CA GLU A 118 7.71 -7.79 -16.11
C GLU A 118 6.31 -8.21 -15.71
N MET A 119 5.49 -7.28 -15.22
CA MET A 119 4.08 -7.51 -14.96
C MET A 119 3.36 -7.96 -16.24
N THR A 120 2.31 -8.75 -16.06
CA THR A 120 1.46 -9.23 -17.14
C THR A 120 0.34 -8.24 -17.43
N ALA A 121 -0.06 -8.18 -18.71
CA ALA A 121 -1.23 -7.42 -19.11
C ALA A 121 -2.50 -8.11 -18.57
N SER A 122 -3.51 -7.29 -18.29
CA SER A 122 -4.87 -7.77 -18.05
C SER A 122 -5.55 -8.18 -19.35
N ARG A 123 -6.72 -8.83 -19.22
CA ARG A 123 -7.48 -9.36 -20.37
C ARG A 123 -7.90 -8.29 -21.38
N ASP A 124 -7.99 -7.03 -20.96
CA ASP A 124 -8.29 -5.88 -21.82
C ASP A 124 -7.05 -5.34 -22.57
N GLY A 125 -5.91 -6.01 -22.46
CA GLY A 125 -4.64 -5.61 -23.06
C GLY A 125 -3.91 -4.47 -22.32
N LYS A 126 -4.51 -3.91 -21.27
CA LYS A 126 -3.89 -2.85 -20.46
C LYS A 126 -3.06 -3.44 -19.33
N TYR A 127 -2.15 -2.63 -18.81
CA TYR A 127 -1.33 -3.02 -17.67
C TYR A 127 -1.91 -2.43 -16.38
N TRP A 128 -2.76 -3.22 -15.74
CA TRP A 128 -3.20 -3.02 -14.37
C TRP A 128 -2.25 -3.76 -13.44
N GLY A 129 -2.06 -3.25 -12.22
CA GLY A 129 -1.20 -3.87 -11.21
C GLY A 129 -1.51 -5.37 -11.11
N ASN A 130 -0.48 -6.19 -10.98
CA ASN A 130 -0.73 -7.61 -10.77
C ASN A 130 -1.02 -7.84 -9.29
N SER A 131 -2.07 -8.62 -9.02
CA SER A 131 -2.40 -9.08 -7.68
C SER A 131 -1.48 -10.23 -7.28
N PHE A 132 -1.08 -10.25 -6.01
CA PHE A 132 -0.35 -11.34 -5.40
C PHE A 132 -1.26 -12.00 -4.36
N PRO A 133 -2.05 -13.01 -4.79
CA PRO A 133 -3.15 -13.52 -3.99
C PRO A 133 -2.63 -14.29 -2.78
N VAL A 134 -3.33 -14.10 -1.66
CA VAL A 134 -3.22 -14.93 -0.46
C VAL A 134 -4.59 -15.58 -0.26
N PRO A 135 -4.81 -16.81 -0.75
CA PRO A 135 -6.14 -17.44 -0.74
C PRO A 135 -6.80 -17.46 0.64
N GLU A 136 -6.00 -17.58 1.70
CA GLU A 136 -6.45 -17.65 3.09
C GLU A 136 -6.34 -16.32 3.85
N ALA A 137 -6.04 -15.20 3.17
CA ALA A 137 -5.93 -13.91 3.82
C ALA A 137 -7.22 -13.58 4.58
N PRO A 138 -7.17 -13.17 5.86
CA PRO A 138 -8.36 -12.90 6.64
C PRO A 138 -9.15 -11.74 6.02
N ALA A 139 -10.47 -11.76 6.24
CA ALA A 139 -11.30 -10.58 5.99
C ALA A 139 -10.79 -9.42 6.86
N ILE A 140 -10.80 -8.22 6.29
CA ILE A 140 -10.35 -7.01 6.98
C ILE A 140 -11.43 -6.62 8.01
N PRO A 141 -11.14 -6.65 9.32
CA PRO A 141 -12.11 -6.22 10.32
C PRO A 141 -12.27 -4.70 10.28
N ARG A 142 -13.49 -4.26 10.56
CA ARG A 142 -13.81 -2.84 10.84
C ARG A 142 -13.81 -2.62 12.35
N ASP A 143 -13.72 -1.36 12.76
CA ASP A 143 -13.67 -0.88 14.14
C ASP A 143 -12.61 -1.53 15.03
N ARG A 144 -11.54 -2.04 14.43
CA ARG A 144 -10.39 -2.58 15.14
C ARG A 144 -9.10 -2.00 14.58
N TRP A 145 -8.18 -1.65 15.46
CA TRP A 145 -6.80 -1.36 15.07
C TRP A 145 -6.10 -2.64 14.60
N ILE A 146 -5.47 -2.54 13.44
CA ILE A 146 -4.78 -3.62 12.75
C ILE A 146 -3.33 -3.17 12.56
N THR A 147 -2.39 -4.00 12.99
CA THR A 147 -0.99 -3.76 12.62
C THR A 147 -0.75 -4.35 11.24
N VAL A 148 -0.37 -3.50 10.28
CA VAL A 148 -0.02 -3.93 8.92
C VAL A 148 1.47 -3.67 8.72
N GLU A 149 2.17 -4.69 8.24
CA GLU A 149 3.59 -4.63 7.96
C GLU A 149 3.84 -5.14 6.55
N PHE A 150 4.75 -4.51 5.81
CA PHE A 150 5.22 -5.06 4.55
C PHE A 150 6.68 -4.78 4.28
N MET A 151 7.29 -5.67 3.49
CA MET A 151 8.69 -5.65 3.11
C MET A 151 8.79 -5.56 1.59
N LEU A 152 9.76 -4.77 1.13
CA LEU A 152 10.25 -4.82 -0.25
C LEU A 152 11.77 -4.93 -0.24
N LYS A 153 12.29 -5.94 -0.92
CA LYS A 153 13.70 -6.09 -1.23
C LYS A 153 13.88 -5.79 -2.71
N HIS A 154 14.69 -4.78 -3.01
CA HIS A 154 15.06 -4.52 -4.39
C HIS A 154 15.90 -5.68 -4.94
N ASN A 155 15.80 -5.90 -6.25
CA ASN A 155 16.73 -6.78 -6.93
C ASN A 155 18.06 -6.09 -7.24
N THR A 156 19.08 -6.92 -7.43
CA THR A 156 20.30 -6.60 -8.16
C THR A 156 19.92 -6.41 -9.64
N PRO A 157 20.25 -5.27 -10.27
CA PRO A 157 19.93 -5.04 -11.68
C PRO A 157 20.45 -6.16 -12.59
N GLY A 158 19.55 -6.76 -13.38
CA GLY A 158 19.86 -7.93 -14.22
C GLY A 158 19.46 -9.27 -13.59
N GLU A 159 19.22 -9.32 -12.28
CA GLU A 159 18.87 -10.53 -11.54
C GLU A 159 17.41 -10.51 -11.05
N ARG A 160 16.87 -11.72 -10.78
CA ARG A 160 15.54 -11.95 -10.20
C ARG A 160 15.64 -12.28 -8.71
N ASP A 161 16.38 -11.49 -7.94
CA ASP A 161 16.62 -11.70 -6.50
C ASP A 161 15.85 -10.73 -5.59
N GLY A 162 14.92 -9.96 -6.15
CA GLY A 162 14.02 -9.08 -5.41
C GLY A 162 12.82 -9.82 -4.82
N GLU A 163 12.23 -9.22 -3.80
CA GLU A 163 11.20 -9.86 -2.97
C GLU A 163 10.17 -8.84 -2.47
N GLN A 164 8.99 -9.34 -2.09
CA GLN A 164 8.06 -8.63 -1.23
C GLN A 164 7.34 -9.59 -0.29
N ALA A 165 6.96 -9.11 0.89
CA ALA A 165 6.19 -9.87 1.87
C ALA A 165 5.31 -8.95 2.70
N PHE A 166 4.23 -9.46 3.28
CA PHE A 166 3.43 -8.69 4.24
C PHE A 166 2.89 -9.54 5.40
N TRP A 167 2.69 -8.87 6.52
CA TRP A 167 2.17 -9.42 7.77
C TRP A 167 0.98 -8.61 8.24
N ILE A 168 0.04 -9.30 8.87
CA ILE A 168 -1.14 -8.70 9.49
C ILE A 168 -1.20 -9.20 10.93
N ASP A 169 -1.19 -8.25 11.87
CA ASP A 169 -1.09 -8.53 13.31
C ASP A 169 0.04 -9.53 13.64
N GLY A 170 1.22 -9.32 13.03
CA GLY A 170 2.41 -10.15 13.23
C GLY A 170 2.42 -11.50 12.51
N ARG A 171 1.34 -11.87 11.81
CA ARG A 171 1.25 -13.14 11.05
C ARG A 171 1.62 -12.92 9.60
N LEU A 172 2.62 -13.65 9.10
CA LEU A 172 3.01 -13.64 7.69
C LEU A 172 1.82 -14.09 6.85
N GLN A 173 1.41 -13.26 5.90
CA GLN A 173 0.33 -13.57 4.97
C GLN A 173 0.87 -14.14 3.66
N GLY A 174 1.96 -13.57 3.17
CA GLY A 174 2.61 -14.05 1.96
C GLY A 174 3.99 -13.47 1.77
N HIS A 175 4.84 -14.21 1.07
CA HIS A 175 6.20 -13.84 0.70
C HIS A 175 6.46 -14.33 -0.71
N TRP A 176 6.79 -13.40 -1.60
CA TRP A 176 7.12 -13.67 -2.99
C TRP A 176 8.56 -13.27 -3.25
N THR A 177 9.30 -14.19 -3.85
CA THR A 177 10.69 -14.01 -4.29
C THR A 177 10.75 -14.07 -5.81
N GLY A 178 11.93 -13.88 -6.40
CA GLY A 178 12.08 -13.99 -7.86
C GLY A 178 11.71 -12.72 -8.64
N ILE A 179 11.56 -11.57 -7.97
CA ILE A 179 11.03 -10.35 -8.58
C ILE A 179 12.16 -9.48 -9.12
N ASN A 180 12.08 -9.13 -10.41
CA ASN A 180 12.94 -8.13 -11.03
C ASN A 180 12.23 -6.76 -11.02
N TRP A 181 12.36 -6.04 -9.91
CA TRP A 181 11.72 -4.73 -9.71
C TRP A 181 12.27 -3.65 -10.65
N ARG A 182 13.58 -3.66 -10.91
CA ARG A 182 14.30 -2.58 -11.59
C ARG A 182 15.45 -3.08 -12.46
N LYS A 183 15.73 -2.32 -13.50
CA LYS A 183 16.87 -2.51 -14.42
C LYS A 183 18.09 -1.65 -14.08
N THR A 184 17.95 -0.68 -13.17
CA THR A 184 19.04 0.23 -12.81
C THR A 184 19.15 0.39 -11.29
N PRO A 185 20.35 0.54 -10.73
CA PRO A 185 20.52 0.68 -9.27
C PRO A 185 20.01 2.04 -8.74
N GLY A 186 19.85 3.03 -9.63
CA GLY A 186 19.34 4.36 -9.30
C GLY A 186 17.83 4.40 -9.03
N LEU A 187 17.05 3.46 -9.59
CA LEU A 187 15.62 3.38 -9.31
C LEU A 187 15.38 2.74 -7.95
N LYS A 188 14.93 3.53 -6.97
CA LYS A 188 14.73 3.07 -5.60
C LYS A 188 13.34 3.41 -5.08
N ALA A 189 12.73 2.46 -4.37
CA ALA A 189 11.53 2.67 -3.55
C ALA A 189 11.85 3.70 -2.46
N ASN A 190 11.26 4.88 -2.55
CA ASN A 190 11.67 6.03 -1.74
C ASN A 190 10.53 7.02 -1.47
N ALA A 191 9.29 6.65 -1.80
CA ALA A 191 8.10 7.42 -1.45
C ALA A 191 7.01 6.49 -0.94
N LEU A 192 6.56 6.70 0.30
CA LEU A 192 5.43 5.98 0.88
C LEU A 192 4.22 6.93 0.91
N THR A 193 3.11 6.49 0.35
CA THR A 193 1.83 7.19 0.43
C THR A 193 0.89 6.41 1.34
N LEU A 194 0.41 7.06 2.39
CA LEU A 194 -0.72 6.58 3.18
C LEU A 194 -1.96 7.28 2.67
N GLU A 195 -2.85 6.54 2.02
CA GLU A 195 -4.07 7.07 1.44
C GLU A 195 -5.25 6.15 1.72
N SER A 196 -6.44 6.73 1.73
CA SER A 196 -7.69 6.02 1.53
C SER A 196 -8.35 6.66 0.33
N TYR A 197 -8.22 5.99 -0.82
CA TYR A 197 -8.79 6.45 -2.08
C TYR A 197 -10.05 5.64 -2.41
N VAL A 198 -11.19 6.31 -2.60
CA VAL A 198 -12.47 5.67 -2.92
C VAL A 198 -13.00 6.14 -4.28
N THR A 199 -13.79 5.30 -4.93
CA THR A 199 -14.47 5.63 -6.19
C THR A 199 -15.85 4.99 -6.21
N ASP A 200 -16.79 5.63 -6.89
CA ASP A 200 -18.17 5.15 -7.12
C ASP A 200 -18.26 3.80 -7.85
N ARG A 201 -17.18 3.39 -8.51
CA ARG A 201 -17.05 2.06 -9.12
C ARG A 201 -17.22 0.91 -8.12
N TRP A 202 -16.77 1.10 -6.88
CA TRP A 202 -16.68 0.03 -5.87
C TRP A 202 -17.41 0.39 -4.59
N THR A 203 -17.31 1.65 -4.20
CA THR A 203 -17.83 2.19 -2.96
C THR A 203 -19.24 2.71 -3.19
N LYS A 204 -20.18 2.34 -2.32
CA LYS A 204 -21.56 2.84 -2.31
C LYS A 204 -21.84 3.70 -1.09
N ASN A 205 -21.12 3.51 0.02
CA ASN A 205 -21.27 4.36 1.19
C ASN A 205 -20.87 5.82 0.85
N PRO A 206 -21.74 6.82 1.08
CA PRO A 206 -21.43 8.22 0.81
C PRO A 206 -20.22 8.75 1.58
N THR A 207 -19.96 8.24 2.79
CA THR A 207 -18.84 8.68 3.63
C THR A 207 -18.01 7.49 4.06
N ASN A 208 -16.70 7.51 3.81
CA ASN A 208 -15.80 6.42 4.20
C ASN A 208 -14.66 6.96 5.05
N VAL A 209 -14.41 6.33 6.18
CA VAL A 209 -13.43 6.81 7.14
C VAL A 209 -12.42 5.71 7.46
N VAL A 210 -11.13 6.05 7.28
CA VAL A 210 -10.01 5.21 7.65
C VAL A 210 -9.05 6.00 8.53
N PHE A 211 -8.47 5.33 9.52
CA PHE A 211 -7.52 5.91 10.45
C PHE A 211 -6.15 5.30 10.27
N PHE A 212 -5.09 6.09 10.45
CA PHE A 212 -3.69 5.62 10.44
C PHE A 212 -2.94 6.12 11.67
N ASP A 213 -2.12 5.27 12.27
CA ASP A 213 -1.21 5.62 13.36
C ASP A 213 0.10 4.82 13.27
N ASN A 214 1.09 5.16 14.10
CA ASN A 214 2.35 4.43 14.30
C ASN A 214 3.04 3.98 12.98
N VAL A 215 3.24 4.94 12.10
CA VAL A 215 3.88 4.73 10.79
C VAL A 215 5.39 4.68 10.96
N VAL A 216 6.01 3.60 10.49
CA VAL A 216 7.45 3.38 10.51
C VAL A 216 7.94 2.97 9.12
N VAL A 217 9.05 3.54 8.70
CA VAL A 217 9.86 3.06 7.57
C VAL A 217 11.23 2.71 8.13
N ALA A 218 11.65 1.47 7.93
CA ALA A 218 12.85 0.91 8.56
C ALA A 218 13.69 0.10 7.56
N ARG A 219 14.97 -0.06 7.92
CA ARG A 219 15.96 -0.85 7.16
C ARG A 219 16.07 -2.30 7.64
N ARG A 220 15.37 -2.62 8.72
CA ARG A 220 15.31 -3.95 9.36
C ARG A 220 13.87 -4.19 9.82
N TYR A 221 13.50 -5.47 9.93
CA TYR A 221 12.18 -5.85 10.42
C TYR A 221 11.94 -5.26 11.82
N VAL A 222 10.79 -4.59 11.98
CA VAL A 222 10.41 -3.91 13.23
C VAL A 222 9.55 -4.83 14.09
N GLY A 223 8.69 -5.63 13.46
CA GLY A 223 7.71 -6.45 14.14
C GLY A 223 6.44 -5.69 14.52
N PRO A 224 5.39 -6.46 14.88
CA PRO A 224 4.11 -5.89 15.27
C PRO A 224 4.25 -5.09 16.57
N VAL A 225 3.29 -4.20 16.82
CA VAL A 225 3.16 -3.60 18.15
C VAL A 225 2.76 -4.69 19.14
N ALA A 226 3.49 -4.81 20.25
CA ALA A 226 3.12 -5.70 21.34
C ALA A 226 1.77 -5.26 21.92
N LYS A 227 0.80 -6.19 21.95
CA LYS A 227 -0.51 -5.98 22.58
C LYS A 227 -0.45 -6.24 24.07
#